data_AF-K3X6F3-F1
#
_entry.id   AF-K3X6F3-F1
#
_cell.length_a   1.000
_cell.length_b   1.000
_cell.length_c   1.000
_cell.angle_alpha   90.00
_cell.angle_beta   90.00
_cell.angle_gamma   90.00
#
_symmetry.space_group_name_H-M   'P 1'
#
loop_
_entity.id
_entity.type
_entity.pdbx_description
1 polymer ?
#
loop_
_entity_poly.entity_id
_entity_poly.type
_entity_poly.pdbx_seq_one_letter_code
_entity_poly.pdbx_strand_id
1 'polypeptide(L)'
;MSAILEPSESINYNFVAGVYGFFAVLCGVLAVAQRFTDAVEGFYITLLPFVPLLFWSLVVRAKWLKTRASKEEQQTDGTAQDEPKKDK
;
A
#
# COMPACT_ATOMS: atom_id res chain seq x y z
N MET A 1 5.36 16.88 -10.88
CA MET A 1 5.60 15.42 -10.83
C MET A 1 5.31 14.78 -9.47
N SER A 2 5.15 15.54 -8.38
CA SER A 2 4.91 14.99 -7.02
C SER A 2 3.56 14.28 -6.81
N ALA A 3 2.54 14.64 -7.60
CA ALA A 3 1.18 14.11 -7.46
C ALA A 3 1.09 12.57 -7.60
N ILE A 4 1.98 11.95 -8.37
CA ILE A 4 1.97 10.48 -8.58
C ILE A 4 2.42 9.72 -7.32
N LEU A 5 3.17 10.37 -6.42
CA LEU A 5 3.65 9.75 -5.17
C LEU A 5 2.91 10.27 -3.94
N GLU A 6 1.83 11.02 -4.13
CA GLU A 6 1.05 11.60 -3.05
C GLU A 6 -0.09 10.64 -2.69
N PRO A 7 -0.19 10.18 -1.43
CA PRO A 7 -1.23 9.25 -1.03
C PRO A 7 -2.59 9.96 -0.92
N SER A 8 -3.63 9.33 -1.48
CA SER A 8 -5.01 9.77 -1.26
C SER A 8 -5.54 9.28 0.08
N GLU A 9 -6.27 10.12 0.81
CA GLU A 9 -6.87 9.76 2.11
C GLU A 9 -7.99 8.73 1.99
N SER A 10 -8.65 8.66 0.84
CA SER A 10 -9.77 7.73 0.59
C SER A 10 -9.32 6.30 0.27
N ILE A 11 -8.02 6.06 0.05
CA ILE A 11 -7.49 4.79 -0.43
C ILE A 11 -6.77 4.03 0.69
N ASN A 12 -7.11 2.76 0.87
CA ASN A 12 -6.41 1.86 1.79
C ASN A 12 -5.16 1.27 1.12
N TYR A 13 -4.00 1.89 1.36
CA TYR A 13 -2.73 1.43 0.79
C TYR A 13 -2.21 0.12 1.37
N ASN A 14 -2.72 -0.38 2.50
CA ASN A 14 -2.41 -1.76 2.94
C ASN A 14 -3.03 -2.79 1.99
N PHE A 15 -4.28 -2.57 1.58
CA PHE A 15 -4.96 -3.45 0.63
C PHE A 15 -4.30 -3.40 -0.75
N VAL A 16 -4.03 -2.20 -1.27
CA VAL A 16 -3.36 -2.01 -2.58
C VAL A 16 -2.00 -2.72 -2.61
N ALA A 17 -1.15 -2.49 -1.61
CA ALA A 17 0.15 -3.14 -1.53
C ALA A 17 0.02 -4.67 -1.39
N GLY A 18 -0.98 -5.15 -0.65
CA GLY A 18 -1.27 -6.58 -0.52
C GLY A 18 -1.65 -7.24 -1.85
N VAL A 19 -2.57 -6.64 -2.61
CA VAL A 19 -3.00 -7.16 -3.91
C VAL A 19 -1.86 -7.17 -4.92
N TYR A 20 -1.10 -6.07 -5.03
CA TYR A 20 0.04 -6.02 -5.93
C TYR A 20 1.15 -6.98 -5.50
N GLY A 21 1.35 -7.14 -4.18
CA GLY A 21 2.28 -8.12 -3.62
C GLY A 21 1.90 -9.55 -4.01
N PHE A 22 0.63 -9.91 -3.86
CA PHE A 22 0.10 -11.22 -4.23
C PHE A 22 0.37 -11.54 -5.71
N PHE A 23 0.03 -10.63 -6.62
CA PHE A 23 0.24 -10.86 -8.05
C PHE A 23 1.71 -10.82 -8.47
N ALA A 24 2.55 -10.01 -7.82
CA ALA A 24 3.99 -10.02 -8.05
C ALA A 24 4.62 -11.36 -7.60
N VAL A 25 4.18 -11.91 -6.47
CA VAL A 25 4.59 -13.26 -6.03
C VAL A 25 4.11 -14.31 -7.02
N LEU A 26 2.85 -14.25 -7.46
CA LEU A 26 2.31 -15.17 -8.46
C LEU A 26 3.06 -15.08 -9.79
N CYS A 27 3.50 -13.89 -10.21
CA CYS A 27 4.38 -13.71 -11.36
C CYS A 27 5.69 -14.50 -11.19
N GLY A 28 6.34 -14.38 -10.02
CA GLY A 28 7.54 -15.14 -9.70
C GLY A 28 7.31 -16.66 -9.69
N VAL A 29 6.19 -17.11 -9.10
CA VAL A 29 5.80 -18.52 -9.08
C VAL A 29 5.61 -19.05 -10.50
N LEU A 30 4.89 -18.34 -11.37
CA LEU A 30 4.70 -18.75 -12.77
C LEU A 30 6.02 -18.74 -13.56
N ALA A 31 6.87 -17.74 -13.33
CA ALA A 31 8.19 -17.64 -13.96
C ALA A 31 9.13 -18.80 -13.56
N VAL A 32 8.95 -19.37 -12.37
CA VAL A 32 9.63 -20.58 -11.91
C VAL A 32 8.93 -21.84 -12.43
N ALA A 33 7.59 -21.88 -12.39
CA ALA A 33 6.78 -23.03 -12.79
C ALA A 33 6.97 -23.41 -14.27
N GLN A 34 7.14 -22.43 -15.16
CA GLN A 34 7.44 -22.69 -16.58
C GLN A 34 8.72 -23.52 -16.79
N ARG A 35 9.63 -23.58 -15.80
CA ARG A 35 10.84 -24.43 -15.89
C ARG A 35 10.53 -25.92 -15.72
N PHE A 36 9.32 -26.25 -15.28
CA PHE A 36 8.86 -27.61 -15.03
C PHE A 36 7.77 -28.06 -16.02
N THR A 37 7.04 -27.13 -16.64
CA THR A 37 5.95 -27.44 -17.57
C THR A 37 5.72 -26.31 -18.57
N ASP A 38 5.56 -26.67 -19.84
CA ASP A 38 5.27 -25.73 -20.93
C ASP A 38 3.83 -25.20 -20.87
N ALA A 39 2.96 -25.83 -20.05
CA ALA A 39 1.56 -25.42 -19.92
C ALA A 39 1.36 -23.99 -19.39
N VAL A 40 2.37 -23.41 -18.73
CA VAL A 40 2.36 -22.04 -18.18
C VAL A 40 3.43 -21.15 -18.82
N GLU A 41 3.96 -21.56 -19.97
CA GLU A 41 4.97 -20.79 -20.71
C GLU A 41 4.42 -19.39 -21.04
N GLY A 42 5.20 -18.36 -20.68
CA GLY A 42 4.85 -16.96 -20.95
C GLY A 42 3.69 -16.39 -20.10
N PHE A 43 2.96 -17.19 -19.33
CA PHE A 43 1.83 -16.69 -18.52
C PHE A 43 2.24 -15.61 -17.51
N TYR A 44 3.45 -15.70 -16.97
CA TYR A 44 4.00 -14.72 -16.03
C TYR A 44 4.08 -13.30 -16.63
N ILE A 45 4.17 -13.15 -17.96
CA ILE A 45 4.25 -11.85 -18.64
C ILE A 45 2.99 -11.02 -18.37
N THR A 46 1.83 -11.66 -18.26
CA THR A 46 0.56 -10.98 -17.93
C THR A 46 0.59 -10.32 -16.55
N LEU A 47 1.42 -10.83 -15.64
CA LEU A 47 1.58 -10.32 -14.28
C LEU A 47 2.79 -9.41 -14.11
N LEU A 48 3.62 -9.27 -15.14
CA LEU A 48 4.82 -8.42 -15.11
C LEU A 48 4.53 -6.97 -14.68
N PRO A 49 3.42 -6.32 -15.09
CA PRO A 49 3.11 -4.95 -14.65
C PRO A 49 2.92 -4.80 -13.14
N PHE A 50 2.57 -5.88 -12.41
CA PHE A 50 2.38 -5.82 -10.96
C PHE A 50 3.70 -5.61 -10.20
N VAL A 51 4.85 -5.91 -10.82
CA VAL A 51 6.16 -5.70 -10.19
C VAL A 51 6.47 -4.21 -10.00
N PRO A 52 6.51 -3.35 -11.05
CA PRO A 52 6.72 -1.92 -10.86
C PRO A 52 5.59 -1.25 -10.07
N LEU A 53 4.34 -1.73 -10.20
CA LEU A 53 3.22 -1.25 -9.41
C LEU A 53 3.36 -1.56 -7.91
N LEU A 54 3.90 -2.72 -7.55
CA LEU A 54 4.21 -3.06 -6.18
C LEU A 54 5.23 -2.08 -5.60
N PHE A 55 6.35 -1.84 -6.29
CA PHE A 55 7.34 -0.87 -5.85
C PHE A 55 6.74 0.51 -5.62
N TRP A 56 5.93 0.99 -6.56
CA TRP A 56 5.23 2.26 -6.41
C TRP A 56 4.29 2.27 -5.19
N SER A 57 3.47 1.22 -5.03
CA SER A 57 2.52 1.13 -3.93
C SER A 57 3.20 1.11 -2.55
N LEU A 58 4.38 0.49 -2.44
CA LEU A 58 5.16 0.47 -1.19
C LEU A 58 5.68 1.88 -0.83
N VAL A 59 6.15 2.63 -1.83
CA VAL A 59 6.60 4.03 -1.64
C VAL A 59 5.44 4.91 -1.19
N VAL A 60 4.29 4.81 -1.86
CA VAL A 60 3.10 5.60 -1.51
C VAL A 60 2.56 5.18 -0.14
N ARG A 61 2.54 3.88 0.17
CA ARG A 61 2.17 3.35 1.50
C ARG A 61 3.07 3.91 2.60
N ALA A 62 4.38 3.97 2.39
CA ALA A 62 5.31 4.52 3.37
C ALA A 62 5.02 6.00 3.67
N LYS A 63 4.66 6.78 2.64
CA LYS A 63 4.20 8.17 2.82
C LYS A 63 2.87 8.25 3.53
N TRP A 64 1.90 7.42 3.14
CA TRP A 64 0.57 7.37 3.77
C TRP A 64 0.65 7.10 5.27
N LEU A 65 1.50 6.15 5.69
CA LEU A 65 1.71 5.86 7.11
C LEU A 65 2.30 7.05 7.87
N LYS A 66 3.27 7.77 7.28
CA LYS A 66 3.84 8.99 7.88
C LYS A 66 2.79 10.08 8.05
N THR A 67 2.00 10.36 7.01
CA THR A 67 0.92 11.36 7.07
C THR A 67 -0.12 11.02 8.14
N ARG A 68 -0.47 9.73 8.30
CA ARG A 68 -1.41 9.29 9.33
C ARG A 68 -0.87 9.46 10.74
N ALA A 69 0.38 9.08 10.99
CA ALA A 69 1.01 9.25 12.30
C ALA A 69 1.00 10.73 12.74
N SER A 70 1.36 11.65 11.83
CA SER A 70 1.33 13.10 12.13
C SER A 70 -0.09 13.64 12.40
N LYS A 71 -1.12 13.10 11.74
CA LYS A 71 -2.51 13.50 12.00
C LYS A 71 -3.02 12.97 13.33
N GLU A 72 -2.67 11.73 13.68
CA GLU A 72 -3.04 11.12 14.95
C GLU A 72 -2.43 11.90 16.13
N GLU A 73 -1.14 12.28 16.03
CA GLU A 73 -0.46 13.13 17.02
C GLU A 73 -1.16 14.49 17.24
N GLN A 74 -1.51 15.19 16.16
CA GLN A 74 -2.21 16.48 16.22
C GLN A 74 -3.62 16.39 16.83
N GLN A 75 -4.32 15.27 16.62
CA GLN A 75 -5.66 15.08 17.18
C GLN A 75 -5.62 14.79 18.68
N THR A 76 -4.62 14.05 19.16
CA THR A 76 -4.44 13.80 20.61
C THR A 76 -4.10 15.06 21.40
N ASP A 77 -3.35 16.00 20.84
CA ASP A 77 -2.95 17.24 21.53
C ASP A 77 -4.12 18.25 21.65
N GLY A 78 -5.05 18.24 20.68
CA GLY A 78 -6.24 19.10 20.69
C GLY A 78 -7.40 18.60 21.58
N THR A 79 -7.44 17.31 21.93
CA THR A 79 -8.57 16.73 22.70
C THR A 79 -8.36 16.83 24.23
N ALA A 80 -7.17 17.24 24.69
CA ALA A 80 -6.86 17.38 26.11
C ALA A 80 -7.35 18.71 26.73
N GLN A 81 -7.97 19.62 25.95
CA GLN A 81 -8.34 20.96 26.42
C GLN A 81 -9.86 21.20 26.62
N ASP A 82 -10.75 20.28 26.26
CA ASP A 82 -12.20 20.47 26.32
C ASP A 82 -12.93 19.50 27.27
N GLU A 83 -12.46 19.35 28.52
CA GLU A 83 -13.35 18.98 29.63
C GLU A 83 -13.85 20.25 30.32
N PRO A 84 -15.10 20.72 30.07
CA PRO A 84 -15.72 21.68 30.96
C PRO A 84 -16.00 20.97 32.27
N LYS A 85 -15.29 21.37 33.35
CA LYS A 85 -15.65 21.03 34.73
C LYS A 85 -17.15 21.30 34.90
N LYS A 86 -17.95 20.25 35.01
CA LYS A 86 -19.32 20.37 35.50
C LYS A 86 -19.24 20.63 36.99
N ASP A 87 -19.26 21.92 37.34
CA ASP A 87 -19.52 22.38 38.69
C ASP A 87 -20.89 21.82 39.14
N LYS A 88 -20.89 21.16 40.30
CA LYS A 88 -22.08 20.67 40.97
C LYS A 88 -21.98 21.01 42.44
#